data_AF-A0AAD9QAQ8-F1
#
_entry.id   AF-A0AAD9QAQ8-F1
#
_cell.length_a   1.000
_cell.length_b   1.000
_cell.length_c   1.000
_cell.angle_alpha   90.00
_cell.angle_beta   90.00
_cell.angle_gamma   90.00
#
_symmetry.space_group_name_H-M   'P 1'
#
loop_
_entity.id
_entity.type
_entity.pdbx_description
1 polymer ?
#
loop_
_entity_poly.entity_id
_entity_poly.type
_entity_poly.pdbx_seq_one_letter_code
_entity_poly.pdbx_strand_id
1 'polypeptide(L)'
;MISLEEFLHLLYRWQWLPVLTALSTIYFLYYFFHVVHKPRLIVKEGRFRKFLLQSCPMLSEYYWPTFWCFAAHAQTLIRALIRSRPSVPFRRETLQTPDGGIVCLDWFDNKRGSETSYCRHLVLLSEELGIRLIFMNYLNEFGDTDSSGLVGVMAVSVAWNCMESCQSLEQPINSFLFNKHLTRNLVGMLHRNLEVFERHLGTLPFDIHHVLKRFTSPAFGFRDYEEYYNAVTLHTKPLHDIKVPVLCLNAADDPFSPLHGVRINKSNYMERLFVEFARAIFELVGKGKLQEMVEEAQS
;
A
#
# COMPACT_ATOMS: atom_id res chain seq x y z
N MET A 1 15.08 -15.98 -58.13
CA MET A 1 13.68 -16.42 -58.21
C MET A 1 13.62 -17.70 -57.41
N ILE A 2 13.02 -17.67 -56.21
CA ILE A 2 12.98 -18.85 -55.32
C ILE A 2 12.17 -19.95 -56.00
N SER A 3 12.61 -21.20 -55.94
CA SER A 3 11.87 -22.32 -56.55
C SER A 3 10.57 -22.59 -55.77
N LEU A 4 9.55 -23.11 -56.44
CA LEU A 4 8.26 -23.41 -55.79
C LEU A 4 8.42 -24.38 -54.61
N GLU A 5 9.36 -25.32 -54.70
CA GLU A 5 9.69 -26.27 -53.63
C GLU A 5 10.36 -25.59 -52.42
N GLU A 6 11.30 -24.67 -52.64
CA GLU A 6 11.93 -23.90 -51.56
C GLU A 6 10.93 -22.99 -50.84
N PHE A 7 9.99 -22.39 -51.59
CA PHE A 7 8.92 -21.57 -51.03
C PHE A 7 7.94 -22.40 -50.19
N LEU A 8 7.55 -23.58 -50.66
CA LEU A 8 6.68 -24.50 -49.93
C LEU A 8 7.36 -25.08 -48.69
N HIS A 9 8.66 -25.37 -48.75
CA HIS A 9 9.46 -25.76 -47.58
C HIS A 9 9.58 -24.64 -46.55
N LEU A 10 9.71 -23.38 -47.00
CA LEU A 10 9.65 -22.22 -46.11
C LEU A 10 8.26 -22.10 -45.46
N LEU A 11 7.17 -22.19 -46.22
CA LEU A 11 5.82 -22.16 -45.66
C LEU A 11 5.56 -23.28 -44.65
N TYR A 12 6.01 -24.51 -44.94
CA TYR A 12 5.93 -25.64 -44.01
C TYR A 12 6.74 -25.42 -42.73
N ARG A 13 7.94 -24.84 -42.85
CA ARG A 13 8.81 -24.51 -41.72
C ARG A 13 8.27 -23.38 -40.85
N TRP A 14 7.46 -22.49 -41.42
CA TRP A 14 6.87 -21.32 -40.75
C TRP A 14 5.38 -21.52 -40.39
N GLN A 15 4.89 -22.76 -40.32
CA GLN A 15 3.51 -23.08 -39.89
C GLN A 15 3.12 -22.49 -38.52
N TRP A 16 4.10 -22.17 -37.68
CA TRP A 16 3.89 -21.53 -36.38
C TRP A 16 3.71 -20.00 -36.46
N LEU A 17 4.08 -19.36 -37.57
CA LEU A 17 4.02 -17.90 -37.70
C LEU A 17 2.59 -17.36 -37.60
N PRO A 18 1.56 -17.93 -38.27
CA PRO A 18 0.18 -17.48 -38.12
C PRO A 18 -0.33 -17.62 -36.68
N VAL A 19 0.09 -18.69 -35.99
CA VAL A 19 -0.25 -18.93 -34.57
C VAL A 19 0.38 -17.87 -33.68
N LEU A 20 1.67 -17.58 -33.86
CA LEU A 20 2.36 -16.53 -33.11
C LEU A 20 1.77 -15.14 -33.37
N THR A 21 1.41 -14.84 -34.63
CA THR A 21 0.74 -13.57 -34.95
C THR A 21 -0.64 -13.49 -34.30
N ALA A 22 -1.42 -14.58 -34.33
CA ALA A 22 -2.74 -14.61 -33.70
C ALA A 22 -2.63 -14.44 -32.18
N LEU A 23 -1.73 -15.17 -31.52
CA LEU A 23 -1.47 -15.04 -30.08
C LEU A 23 -1.00 -13.63 -29.72
N SER A 24 -0.12 -13.04 -30.52
CA SER A 24 0.35 -11.67 -30.33
C SER A 24 -0.77 -10.64 -30.49
N THR A 25 -1.60 -10.78 -31.53
CA THR A 25 -2.77 -9.91 -31.74
C THR A 25 -3.77 -10.04 -30.58
N ILE A 26 -4.09 -11.27 -30.15
CA ILE A 26 -4.96 -11.50 -28.99
C ILE A 26 -4.38 -10.85 -27.74
N TYR A 27 -3.08 -11.03 -27.50
CA TYR A 27 -2.39 -10.43 -26.36
C TYR A 27 -2.42 -8.90 -26.40
N PHE A 28 -2.14 -8.27 -27.54
CA PHE A 28 -2.19 -6.82 -27.66
C PHE A 28 -3.63 -6.30 -27.50
N LEU A 29 -4.62 -6.95 -28.11
CA LEU A 29 -6.03 -6.58 -27.91
C LEU A 29 -6.41 -6.68 -26.43
N TYR A 30 -6.05 -7.77 -25.75
CA TYR A 30 -6.25 -7.91 -24.31
C TYR A 30 -5.55 -6.78 -23.53
N TYR A 31 -4.29 -6.48 -23.84
CA TYR A 31 -3.53 -5.44 -23.15
C TYR A 31 -4.17 -4.05 -23.34
N PHE A 32 -4.49 -3.65 -24.56
CA PHE A 32 -5.09 -2.34 -24.84
C PHE A 32 -6.50 -2.18 -24.25
N PHE A 33 -7.32 -3.24 -24.26
CA PHE A 33 -8.72 -3.16 -23.80
C PHE A 33 -8.94 -3.50 -22.33
N HIS A 34 -8.06 -4.32 -21.71
CA HIS A 34 -8.24 -4.84 -20.34
C HIS A 34 -7.07 -4.56 -19.40
N VAL A 35 -5.91 -4.10 -19.88
CA VAL A 35 -4.77 -3.79 -19.00
C VAL A 35 -4.58 -2.29 -18.89
N VAL A 36 -4.70 -1.57 -20.01
CA VAL A 36 -4.57 -0.11 -20.05
C VAL A 36 -5.87 0.53 -19.57
N HIS A 37 -5.82 1.14 -18.39
CA HIS A 37 -6.96 1.80 -17.78
C HIS A 37 -6.58 3.17 -17.23
N LYS A 38 -7.58 4.04 -17.11
CA LYS A 38 -7.43 5.31 -16.40
C LYS A 38 -7.47 5.03 -14.90
N PRO A 39 -6.56 5.64 -14.11
CA PRO A 39 -6.57 5.46 -12.67
C PRO A 39 -7.89 5.99 -12.09
N ARG A 40 -8.48 5.23 -11.19
CA ARG A 40 -9.75 5.61 -10.57
C ARG A 40 -9.51 6.53 -9.39
N LEU A 41 -9.70 7.82 -9.63
CA LEU A 41 -9.64 8.86 -8.60
C LEU A 41 -10.92 8.88 -7.76
N ILE A 42 -10.88 8.35 -6.54
CA ILE A 42 -12.02 8.40 -5.60
C ILE A 42 -11.74 9.49 -4.57
N VAL A 43 -12.35 10.66 -4.75
CA VAL A 43 -12.25 11.85 -3.88
C VAL A 43 -13.62 12.52 -3.83
N LYS A 44 -13.95 13.17 -2.73
CA LYS A 44 -15.06 14.14 -2.66
C LYS A 44 -14.90 15.19 -3.76
N GLU A 45 -15.99 15.52 -4.46
CA GLU A 45 -15.97 16.64 -5.40
C GLU A 45 -15.74 17.95 -4.64
N GLY A 46 -14.75 18.74 -5.05
CA GLY A 46 -14.33 19.92 -4.28
C GLY A 46 -13.05 20.58 -4.81
N ARG A 47 -12.52 21.54 -4.07
CA ARG A 47 -11.28 22.26 -4.42
C ARG A 47 -10.07 21.32 -4.42
N PHE A 48 -9.98 20.44 -3.42
CA PHE A 48 -8.92 19.44 -3.34
C PHE A 48 -8.83 18.53 -4.58
N ARG A 49 -9.97 18.02 -5.08
CA ARG A 49 -9.98 17.22 -6.31
C ARG A 49 -9.47 18.01 -7.51
N LYS A 50 -9.85 19.29 -7.63
CA LYS A 50 -9.35 20.17 -8.71
C LYS A 50 -7.85 20.42 -8.57
N PHE A 51 -7.37 20.71 -7.36
CA PHE A 51 -5.96 20.90 -7.07
C PHE A 51 -5.13 19.68 -7.50
N LEU A 52 -5.60 18.47 -7.18
CA LEU A 52 -4.91 17.23 -7.54
C LEU A 52 -4.86 17.02 -9.04
N LEU A 53 -5.97 17.22 -9.74
CA LEU A 53 -6.03 17.09 -11.20
C LEU A 53 -5.15 18.14 -11.91
N GLN A 54 -5.04 19.34 -11.35
CA GLN A 54 -4.19 20.42 -11.87
C GLN A 54 -2.71 20.18 -11.59
N SER A 55 -2.38 19.73 -10.39
CA SER A 55 -0.99 19.57 -9.96
C SER A 55 -0.38 18.23 -10.40
N CYS A 56 -1.22 17.22 -10.67
CA CYS A 56 -0.83 15.88 -11.14
C CYS A 56 -1.62 15.49 -12.42
N PRO A 57 -1.19 15.94 -13.61
CA PRO A 57 -1.85 15.62 -14.88
C PRO A 57 -1.99 14.11 -15.11
N MET A 58 -1.04 13.33 -14.61
CA MET A 58 -1.01 11.86 -14.70
C MET A 58 -2.23 11.17 -14.07
N LEU A 59 -2.97 11.82 -13.16
CA LEU A 59 -4.22 11.29 -12.62
C LEU A 59 -5.36 11.26 -13.65
N SER A 60 -5.20 11.98 -14.76
CA SER A 60 -6.17 12.03 -15.87
C SER A 60 -5.73 11.20 -17.08
N GLU A 61 -4.47 10.75 -17.10
CA GLU A 61 -3.86 10.02 -18.20
C GLU A 61 -4.07 8.51 -18.07
N TYR A 62 -3.91 7.78 -19.17
CA TYR A 62 -3.95 6.33 -19.14
C TYR A 62 -2.70 5.79 -18.47
N TYR A 63 -2.87 4.85 -17.54
CA TYR A 63 -1.76 4.08 -17.02
C TYR A 63 -1.43 2.95 -17.98
N TRP A 64 -0.14 2.81 -18.29
CA TRP A 64 0.41 1.76 -19.13
C TRP A 64 1.29 0.85 -18.28
N PRO A 65 0.73 -0.23 -17.70
CA PRO A 65 1.52 -1.23 -17.01
C PRO A 65 2.61 -1.78 -17.94
N THR A 66 3.79 -2.09 -17.42
CA THR A 66 4.85 -2.71 -18.21
C THR A 66 4.31 -3.96 -18.91
N PHE A 67 4.41 -4.04 -20.24
CA PHE A 67 3.71 -5.07 -21.04
C PHE A 67 4.02 -6.51 -20.56
N TRP A 68 5.24 -6.79 -20.11
CA TRP A 68 5.61 -8.11 -19.60
C TRP A 68 5.32 -8.31 -18.09
N CYS A 69 4.85 -7.29 -17.39
CA CYS A 69 4.62 -7.27 -15.94
C CYS A 69 3.41 -6.38 -15.57
N PHE A 70 2.21 -6.76 -16.03
CA PHE A 70 0.98 -6.04 -15.73
C PHE A 70 0.13 -6.67 -14.62
N ALA A 71 0.38 -7.93 -14.25
CA ALA A 71 -0.31 -8.55 -13.13
C ALA A 71 0.16 -7.97 -11.79
N ALA A 72 -0.77 -7.55 -10.94
CA ALA A 72 -0.51 -6.96 -9.62
C ALA A 72 0.45 -7.81 -8.76
N HIS A 73 0.24 -9.14 -8.78
CA HIS A 73 1.10 -10.11 -8.09
C HIS A 73 2.53 -10.10 -8.61
N ALA A 74 2.69 -10.08 -9.94
CA ALA A 74 4.00 -10.06 -10.58
C ALA A 74 4.74 -8.75 -10.26
N GLN A 75 4.03 -7.61 -10.27
CA GLN A 75 4.62 -6.31 -9.91
C GLN A 75 5.10 -6.28 -8.46
N THR A 76 4.31 -6.83 -7.53
CA THR A 76 4.66 -6.93 -6.12
C THR A 76 5.88 -7.83 -5.91
N LEU A 77 5.91 -9.01 -6.54
CA LEU A 77 7.03 -9.96 -6.45
C LEU A 77 8.31 -9.43 -7.10
N ILE A 78 8.21 -8.88 -8.32
CA ILE A 78 9.36 -8.31 -9.03
C ILE A 78 9.94 -7.13 -8.26
N ARG A 79 9.11 -6.30 -7.63
CA ARG A 79 9.61 -5.22 -6.78
C ARG A 79 10.36 -5.72 -5.54
N ALA A 80 9.96 -6.86 -4.98
CA ALA A 80 10.70 -7.49 -3.89
C ALA A 80 12.08 -8.00 -4.34
N LEU A 81 12.19 -8.46 -5.60
CA LEU A 81 13.42 -9.00 -6.19
C LEU A 81 14.35 -7.93 -6.78
N ILE A 82 13.80 -6.92 -7.44
CA ILE A 82 14.50 -5.86 -8.19
C ILE A 82 14.26 -4.53 -7.49
N ARG A 83 14.73 -4.43 -6.24
CA ARG A 83 14.52 -3.25 -5.41
C ARG A 83 15.66 -2.26 -5.57
N SER A 84 15.38 -1.12 -6.20
CA SER A 84 16.25 0.04 -6.06
C SER A 84 16.04 0.64 -4.67
N ARG A 85 17.11 0.73 -3.88
CA ARG A 85 17.13 1.40 -2.57
C ARG A 85 17.92 2.71 -2.72
N PRO A 86 17.30 3.79 -3.23
CA PRO A 86 17.97 5.07 -3.26
C PRO A 86 18.32 5.49 -1.83
N SER A 87 19.56 5.96 -1.64
CA SER A 87 19.97 6.53 -0.36
C SER A 87 19.27 7.88 -0.20
N VAL A 88 18.29 7.94 0.70
CA VAL A 88 17.63 9.17 1.10
C VAL A 88 18.22 9.57 2.45
N PRO A 89 18.83 10.76 2.60
CA PRO A 89 19.29 11.22 3.90
C PRO A 89 18.07 11.54 4.77
N PHE A 90 17.87 10.79 5.85
CA PHE A 90 16.83 11.04 6.84
C PHE A 90 17.43 11.03 8.25
N ARG A 91 16.77 11.72 9.18
CA ARG A 91 17.08 11.68 10.61
C ARG A 91 16.13 10.69 11.27
N ARG A 92 16.66 9.61 11.84
CA ARG A 92 15.86 8.63 12.58
C ARG A 92 15.68 9.06 14.03
N GLU A 93 14.44 9.08 14.49
CA GLU A 93 14.07 9.17 15.89
C GLU A 93 13.50 7.83 16.34
N THR A 94 13.96 7.32 17.48
CA THR A 94 13.54 6.02 18.00
C THR A 94 12.75 6.24 19.28
N LEU A 95 11.48 5.86 19.25
CA LEU A 95 10.57 5.94 20.38
C LEU A 95 10.47 4.57 21.03
N GLN A 96 10.81 4.48 22.32
CA GLN A 96 10.54 3.29 23.12
C GLN A 96 9.12 3.37 23.68
N THR A 97 8.36 2.30 23.52
CA THR A 97 7.01 2.20 24.06
C THR A 97 7.03 1.53 25.45
N PRO A 98 6.04 1.80 26.33
CA PRO A 98 6.03 1.27 27.70
C PRO A 98 5.99 -0.27 27.77
N ASP A 99 5.52 -0.93 26.72
CA ASP A 99 5.51 -2.39 26.54
C ASP A 99 6.85 -2.94 26.02
N GLY A 100 7.90 -2.12 25.95
CA GLY A 100 9.23 -2.52 25.48
C GLY A 100 9.37 -2.58 23.95
N GLY A 101 8.33 -2.19 23.22
CA GLY A 101 8.39 -2.01 21.76
C GLY A 101 9.25 -0.82 21.35
N ILE A 102 9.59 -0.79 20.05
CA ILE A 102 10.41 0.26 19.46
C ILE A 102 9.71 0.74 18.18
N VAL A 103 9.42 2.05 18.11
CA VAL A 103 8.90 2.73 16.91
C VAL A 103 9.99 3.64 16.35
N CYS A 104 10.39 3.41 15.11
CA CYS A 104 11.34 4.28 14.41
C CYS A 104 10.59 5.27 13.52
N LEU A 105 10.82 6.56 13.71
CA LEU A 105 10.32 7.65 12.86
C LEU A 105 11.48 8.20 12.03
N ASP A 106 11.33 8.18 10.70
CA ASP A 106 12.34 8.69 9.78
C ASP A 106 11.91 10.05 9.24
N TRP A 107 12.64 11.09 9.64
CA TRP A 107 12.37 12.48 9.29
C TRP A 107 13.17 12.92 8.08
N PHE A 108 12.51 13.56 7.12
CA PHE A 108 13.16 14.23 6.01
C PHE A 108 13.12 15.75 6.22
N ASP A 109 14.24 16.31 6.71
CA ASP A 109 14.31 17.73 7.06
C ASP A 109 14.53 18.60 5.81
N ASN A 110 13.64 19.58 5.59
CA ASN A 110 13.79 20.53 4.49
C ASN A 110 14.76 21.65 4.90
N LYS A 111 15.99 21.63 4.39
CA LYS A 111 17.08 22.57 4.77
C LYS A 111 16.84 24.06 4.44
N ARG A 112 15.65 24.46 3.98
CA ARG A 112 15.34 25.83 3.51
C ARG A 112 14.57 26.72 4.49
N GLY A 113 14.12 26.21 5.64
CA GLY A 113 13.44 27.01 6.66
C GLY A 113 14.39 27.49 7.75
N SER A 114 14.39 28.80 8.05
CA SER A 114 14.99 29.36 9.27
C SER A 114 14.44 28.66 10.52
N GLU A 115 15.26 28.55 11.58
CA GLU A 115 15.10 27.75 12.81
C GLU A 115 13.77 27.87 13.59
N THR A 116 12.83 28.70 13.16
CA THR A 116 11.62 29.08 13.92
C THR A 116 10.29 28.60 13.33
N SER A 117 10.24 27.80 12.27
CA SER A 117 8.99 27.17 11.82
C SER A 117 9.22 25.78 11.22
N TYR A 118 9.34 24.79 12.10
CA TYR A 118 9.26 23.38 11.71
C TYR A 118 7.80 23.04 11.36
N CYS A 119 7.34 23.36 10.16
CA CYS A 119 6.11 22.78 9.62
C CYS A 119 6.34 21.29 9.38
N ARG A 120 5.88 20.44 10.31
CA ARG A 120 6.07 18.98 10.21
C ARG A 120 4.97 18.39 9.33
N HIS A 121 5.31 18.17 8.07
CA HIS A 121 4.54 17.28 7.21
C HIS A 121 5.06 15.85 7.39
N LEU A 122 4.19 14.91 7.75
CA LEU A 122 4.57 13.52 7.93
C LEU A 122 4.05 12.66 6.78
N VAL A 123 4.97 12.19 5.95
CA VAL A 123 4.67 11.22 4.90
C VAL A 123 5.02 9.83 5.41
N LEU A 124 4.02 8.99 5.66
CA LEU A 124 4.24 7.62 6.12
C LEU A 124 4.37 6.67 4.95
N LEU A 125 5.61 6.25 4.73
CA LEU A 125 5.98 5.18 3.83
C LEU A 125 6.52 4.02 4.67
N SER A 126 5.63 3.29 5.35
CA SER A 126 6.01 2.02 5.98
C SER A 126 5.89 0.89 4.96
N GLU A 127 6.78 -0.10 5.01
CA GLU A 127 6.62 -1.36 4.27
C GLU A 127 5.61 -2.29 4.93
N GLU A 128 5.38 -2.13 6.23
CA GLU A 128 4.57 -3.02 7.04
C GLU A 128 3.15 -2.47 7.24
N LEU A 129 2.16 -3.30 6.94
CA LEU A 129 0.74 -2.99 7.08
C LEU A 129 0.36 -2.61 8.52
N GLY A 130 0.98 -3.26 9.52
CA GLY A 130 0.72 -3.04 10.94
C GLY A 130 1.08 -1.63 11.42
N ILE A 131 2.21 -1.08 10.95
CA ILE A 131 2.63 0.28 11.33
C ILE A 131 1.62 1.33 10.83
N ARG A 132 1.07 1.13 9.63
CA ARG A 132 0.06 2.03 9.06
C ARG A 132 -1.24 1.99 9.87
N LEU A 133 -1.65 0.81 10.34
CA LEU A 133 -2.82 0.63 11.20
C LEU A 133 -2.62 1.28 12.57
N ILE A 134 -1.48 1.06 13.22
CA ILE A 134 -1.16 1.68 14.51
C ILE A 134 -1.22 3.20 14.39
N PHE A 135 -0.59 3.76 13.36
CA PHE A 135 -0.57 5.21 13.18
C PHE A 135 -1.95 5.80 12.88
N MET A 136 -2.75 5.15 12.03
CA MET A 136 -4.10 5.62 11.74
C MET A 136 -5.01 5.55 12.97
N ASN A 137 -4.85 4.53 13.82
CA ASN A 137 -5.57 4.47 15.10
C ASN A 137 -5.07 5.56 16.07
N TYR A 138 -3.77 5.83 16.12
CA TYR A 138 -3.20 6.93 16.89
C TYR A 138 -3.78 8.28 16.45
N LEU A 139 -3.86 8.54 15.14
CA LEU A 139 -4.50 9.77 14.64
C LEU A 139 -5.99 9.84 14.97
N ASN A 140 -6.70 8.72 14.97
CA ASN A 140 -8.11 8.71 15.34
C ASN A 140 -8.31 9.09 16.82
N GLU A 141 -7.33 8.80 17.69
CA GLU A 141 -7.42 9.05 19.13
C GLU A 141 -6.77 10.39 19.55
N PHE A 142 -5.68 10.78 18.89
CA PHE A 142 -4.83 11.92 19.25
C PHE A 142 -4.59 12.91 18.09
N GLY A 143 -5.35 12.81 16.99
CA GLY A 143 -5.18 13.60 15.77
C GLY A 143 -5.59 15.07 15.85
N ASP A 144 -5.43 15.70 17.02
CA ASP A 144 -5.51 17.13 17.17
C ASP A 144 -4.20 17.78 16.70
N THR A 145 -4.30 18.83 15.87
CA THR A 145 -3.14 19.52 15.28
C THR A 145 -2.20 20.06 16.35
N ASP A 146 -2.76 20.64 17.43
CA ASP A 146 -1.99 21.23 18.53
C ASP A 146 -1.26 20.16 19.37
N SER A 147 -1.88 18.99 19.55
CA SER A 147 -1.33 17.89 20.36
C SER A 147 -0.32 17.04 19.59
N SER A 148 -0.55 16.83 18.30
CA SER A 148 0.29 15.99 17.44
C SER A 148 1.47 16.76 16.83
N GLY A 149 1.34 18.08 16.68
CA GLY A 149 2.32 18.91 15.96
C GLY A 149 2.43 18.59 14.47
N LEU A 150 1.43 17.88 13.91
CA LEU A 150 1.40 17.46 12.52
C LEU A 150 0.56 18.42 11.68
N VAL A 151 1.13 18.90 10.59
CA VAL A 151 0.41 19.77 9.63
C VAL A 151 -0.41 18.94 8.64
N GLY A 152 0.03 17.70 8.36
CA GLY A 152 -0.71 16.76 7.53
C GLY A 152 -0.02 15.40 7.48
N VAL A 153 -0.80 14.37 7.15
CA VAL A 153 -0.36 12.98 7.10
C VAL A 153 -0.67 12.36 5.75
N MET A 154 0.22 11.51 5.27
CA MET A 154 -0.08 10.61 4.16
C MET A 154 0.20 9.17 4.54
N ALA A 155 -0.70 8.25 4.22
CA ALA A 155 -0.53 6.82 4.36
C ALA A 155 -0.81 6.11 3.02
N VAL A 156 0.06 5.16 2.65
CA VAL A 156 -0.06 4.42 1.38
C VAL A 156 -0.32 2.94 1.68
N SER A 157 -1.25 2.30 0.95
CA SER A 157 -1.66 0.90 1.11
C SER A 157 -2.15 0.60 2.55
N VAL A 158 -3.11 1.41 3.01
CA VAL A 158 -3.72 1.24 4.35
C VAL A 158 -4.73 0.10 4.32
N ALA A 159 -4.62 -0.89 5.22
CA ALA A 159 -5.69 -1.87 5.40
C ALA A 159 -6.88 -1.23 6.11
N TRP A 160 -7.98 -1.05 5.38
CA TRP A 160 -9.20 -0.45 5.93
C TRP A 160 -9.99 -1.41 6.81
N ASN A 161 -10.00 -2.69 6.42
CA ASN A 161 -10.62 -3.78 7.14
C ASN A 161 -9.62 -4.95 7.25
N CYS A 162 -9.22 -5.27 8.48
CA CYS A 162 -8.19 -6.28 8.73
C CYS A 162 -8.69 -7.69 8.40
N MET A 163 -9.99 -7.97 8.61
CA MET A 163 -10.59 -9.27 8.31
C MET A 163 -10.62 -9.53 6.80
N GLU A 164 -11.11 -8.56 6.02
CA GLU A 164 -11.14 -8.66 4.55
C GLU A 164 -9.72 -8.75 3.96
N SER A 165 -8.76 -8.05 4.56
CA SER A 165 -7.35 -8.12 4.18
C SER A 165 -6.76 -9.51 4.42
N CYS A 166 -7.08 -10.15 5.55
CA CYS A 166 -6.67 -11.53 5.83
C CYS A 166 -7.32 -12.53 4.85
N GLN A 167 -8.64 -12.42 4.64
CA GLN A 167 -9.37 -13.27 3.71
C GLN A 167 -8.85 -13.15 2.27
N SER A 168 -8.52 -11.92 1.84
CA SER A 168 -7.86 -11.68 0.55
C SER A 168 -6.51 -12.42 0.47
N LEU A 169 -5.68 -12.34 1.51
CA LEU A 169 -4.39 -13.04 1.55
C LEU A 169 -4.49 -14.56 1.60
N GLU A 170 -5.61 -15.09 2.08
CA GLU A 170 -5.89 -16.53 2.13
C GLU A 170 -6.38 -17.12 0.81
N GLN A 171 -6.78 -16.28 -0.16
CA GLN A 171 -7.16 -16.76 -1.49
C GLN A 171 -6.02 -17.59 -2.10
N PRO A 172 -6.30 -18.65 -2.87
CA PRO A 172 -5.30 -19.67 -3.24
C PRO A 172 -4.01 -19.10 -3.84
N ILE A 173 -4.13 -18.13 -4.74
CA ILE A 173 -2.99 -17.48 -5.40
C ILE A 173 -2.22 -16.59 -4.41
N ASN A 174 -2.92 -15.76 -3.62
CA ASN A 174 -2.31 -14.87 -2.63
C ASN A 174 -1.64 -15.65 -1.50
N SER A 175 -2.25 -16.75 -1.09
CA SER A 175 -1.75 -17.62 -0.03
C SER A 175 -0.43 -18.28 -0.45
N PHE A 176 -0.38 -18.76 -1.70
CA PHE A 176 0.82 -19.34 -2.28
C PHE A 176 1.94 -18.31 -2.46
N LEU A 177 1.63 -17.12 -2.99
CA LEU A 177 2.64 -16.11 -3.34
C LEU A 177 3.12 -15.28 -2.15
N PHE A 178 2.23 -14.93 -1.22
CA PHE A 178 2.51 -13.99 -0.14
C PHE A 178 2.36 -14.64 1.24
N ASN A 179 1.17 -15.16 1.57
CA ASN A 179 0.85 -15.54 2.95
C ASN A 179 1.84 -16.59 3.47
N LYS A 180 2.09 -17.67 2.72
CA LYS A 180 3.05 -18.72 3.11
C LYS A 180 4.46 -18.19 3.37
N HIS A 181 4.92 -17.24 2.56
CA HIS A 181 6.24 -16.63 2.74
C HIS A 181 6.26 -15.73 3.99
N LEU A 182 5.24 -14.90 4.17
CA LEU A 182 5.10 -14.01 5.32
C LEU A 182 4.96 -14.79 6.64
N THR A 183 4.11 -15.82 6.68
CA THR A 183 3.97 -16.71 7.83
C THR A 183 5.30 -17.39 8.17
N ARG A 184 6.03 -17.88 7.16
CA ARG A 184 7.35 -18.50 7.39
C ARG A 184 8.37 -17.52 7.96
N ASN A 185 8.38 -16.28 7.47
CA ASN A 185 9.26 -15.24 7.99
C ASN A 185 8.90 -14.84 9.43
N LEU A 186 7.60 -14.70 9.72
CA LEU A 186 7.09 -14.39 11.05
C LEU A 186 7.43 -15.51 12.04
N VAL A 187 7.11 -16.77 11.70
CA VAL A 187 7.45 -17.94 12.52
C VAL A 187 8.97 -18.05 12.71
N GLY A 188 9.76 -17.81 11.66
CA GLY A 188 11.21 -17.77 11.77
C GLY A 188 11.72 -16.66 12.69
N MET A 189 11.09 -15.48 12.67
CA MET A 189 11.41 -14.37 13.58
C MET A 189 11.07 -14.70 15.02
N LEU A 190 9.89 -15.29 15.27
CA LEU A 190 9.48 -15.74 16.60
C LEU A 190 10.42 -16.82 17.14
N HIS A 191 10.82 -17.79 16.32
CA HIS A 191 11.79 -18.81 16.72
C HIS A 191 13.16 -18.23 17.08
N ARG A 192 13.65 -17.22 16.34
CA ARG A 192 14.93 -16.57 16.65
C ARG A 192 14.90 -15.76 17.94
N ASN A 193 13.73 -15.24 18.30
CA ASN A 193 13.53 -14.39 19.48
C ASN A 193 12.77 -15.12 20.59
N LEU A 194 12.70 -16.45 20.56
CA LEU A 194 11.84 -17.23 21.47
C LEU A 194 12.24 -17.06 22.94
N GLU A 195 13.51 -16.75 23.20
CA GLU A 195 14.02 -16.44 24.55
C GLU A 195 13.39 -15.16 25.13
N VAL A 196 13.01 -14.20 24.27
CA VAL A 196 12.34 -12.95 24.66
C VAL A 196 10.85 -13.18 24.92
N PHE A 197 10.24 -14.14 24.21
CA PHE A 197 8.78 -14.32 24.16
C PHE A 197 8.22 -15.39 25.11
N GLU A 198 8.91 -15.62 26.23
CA GLU A 198 8.66 -16.70 27.21
C GLU A 198 8.79 -18.13 26.67
N ARG A 199 9.29 -19.05 27.52
CA ARG A 199 9.42 -20.50 27.24
C ARG A 199 8.09 -21.23 26.99
N HIS A 200 6.95 -20.54 27.04
CA HIS A 200 5.60 -21.13 26.94
C HIS A 200 5.10 -21.29 25.50
N LEU A 201 5.82 -20.75 24.51
CA LEU A 201 5.58 -21.02 23.11
C LEU A 201 6.15 -22.39 22.78
N GLY A 202 5.32 -23.43 22.88
CA GLY A 202 5.62 -24.75 22.33
C GLY A 202 5.83 -24.70 20.81
N THR A 203 5.61 -25.81 20.11
CA THR A 203 5.69 -25.82 18.64
C THR A 203 4.65 -24.87 18.03
N LEU A 204 5.13 -23.76 17.47
CA LEU A 204 4.30 -22.83 16.69
C LEU A 204 3.93 -23.48 15.35
N PRO A 205 2.64 -23.64 15.03
CA PRO A 205 2.23 -24.16 13.74
C PRO A 205 2.55 -23.15 12.61
N PHE A 206 2.71 -23.65 11.39
CA PHE A 206 2.94 -22.86 10.17
C PHE A 206 1.64 -22.20 9.65
N ASP A 207 0.80 -21.70 10.55
CA ASP A 207 -0.46 -21.03 10.23
C ASP A 207 -0.53 -19.70 10.98
N ILE A 208 -0.71 -18.63 10.22
CA ILE A 208 -0.76 -17.25 10.73
C ILE A 208 -1.87 -17.07 11.76
N HIS A 209 -3.03 -17.72 11.58
CA HIS A 209 -4.15 -17.61 12.52
C HIS A 209 -3.82 -18.19 13.88
N HIS A 210 -3.15 -19.35 13.88
CA HIS A 210 -2.72 -19.99 15.11
C HIS A 210 -1.63 -19.18 15.81
N VAL A 211 -0.69 -18.58 15.05
CA VAL A 211 0.32 -17.67 15.61
C VAL A 211 -0.37 -16.46 16.24
N LEU A 212 -1.29 -15.79 15.53
CA LEU A 212 -2.02 -14.63 16.04
C LEU A 212 -2.84 -14.98 17.30
N LYS A 213 -3.57 -16.08 17.26
CA LYS A 213 -4.42 -16.55 18.37
C LYS A 213 -3.60 -16.94 19.61
N ARG A 214 -2.45 -17.58 19.43
CA ARG A 214 -1.63 -18.10 20.53
C ARG A 214 -0.69 -17.05 21.12
N PHE A 215 -0.31 -16.06 20.31
CA PHE A 215 0.76 -15.12 20.64
C PHE A 215 0.28 -13.66 20.62
N THR A 216 -0.16 -13.16 19.46
CA THR A 216 -0.46 -11.73 19.29
C THR A 216 -1.64 -11.27 20.15
N SER A 217 -2.78 -11.96 20.12
CA SER A 217 -3.94 -11.52 20.91
C SER A 217 -3.68 -11.52 22.42
N PRO A 218 -3.13 -12.60 23.03
CA PRO A 218 -2.82 -12.59 24.46
C PRO A 218 -1.76 -11.56 24.85
N ALA A 219 -0.73 -11.35 24.02
CA ALA A 219 0.34 -10.39 24.29
C ALA A 219 -0.19 -8.94 24.43
N PHE A 220 -1.26 -8.61 23.71
CA PHE A 220 -1.89 -7.29 23.77
C PHE A 220 -3.20 -7.27 24.59
N GLY A 221 -3.50 -8.33 25.34
CA GLY A 221 -4.66 -8.39 26.24
C GLY A 221 -6.02 -8.62 25.55
N PHE A 222 -6.03 -9.02 24.28
CA PHE A 222 -7.25 -9.39 23.55
C PHE A 222 -7.60 -10.87 23.76
N ARG A 223 -8.89 -11.20 23.82
CA ARG A 223 -9.40 -12.56 24.01
C ARG A 223 -9.06 -13.46 22.82
N ASP A 224 -9.17 -12.92 21.61
CA ASP A 224 -8.95 -13.64 20.36
C ASP A 224 -8.48 -12.67 19.24
N TYR A 225 -8.12 -13.22 18.07
CA TYR A 225 -7.62 -12.42 16.94
C TYR A 225 -8.73 -11.62 16.27
N GLU A 226 -9.99 -12.04 16.40
CA GLU A 226 -11.14 -11.32 15.86
C GLU A 226 -11.38 -10.04 16.67
N GLU A 227 -11.30 -10.11 17.99
CA GLU A 227 -11.37 -8.94 18.87
C GLU A 227 -10.25 -7.95 18.56
N TYR A 228 -9.00 -8.43 18.44
CA TYR A 228 -7.88 -7.60 18.01
C TYR A 228 -8.14 -6.92 16.66
N TYR A 229 -8.52 -7.68 15.64
CA TYR A 229 -8.77 -7.13 14.30
C TYR A 229 -9.97 -6.20 14.23
N ASN A 230 -11.02 -6.45 15.01
CA ASN A 230 -12.15 -5.52 15.14
C ASN A 230 -11.72 -4.22 15.84
N ALA A 231 -10.84 -4.32 16.84
CA ALA A 231 -10.32 -3.16 17.56
C ALA A 231 -9.42 -2.28 16.69
N VAL A 232 -8.58 -2.86 15.81
CA VAL A 232 -7.65 -2.10 14.96
C VAL A 232 -8.23 -1.70 13.60
N THR A 233 -9.34 -2.30 13.17
CA THR A 233 -9.99 -2.01 11.88
C THR A 233 -10.46 -0.56 11.81
N LEU A 234 -10.05 0.15 10.74
CA LEU A 234 -10.35 1.56 10.54
C LEU A 234 -11.76 1.80 10.01
N HIS A 235 -12.34 0.83 9.31
CA HIS A 235 -13.67 0.91 8.72
C HIS A 235 -14.78 1.32 9.71
N THR A 236 -14.64 0.92 10.98
CA THR A 236 -15.60 1.18 12.07
C THR A 236 -15.28 2.44 12.88
N LYS A 237 -14.12 3.07 12.67
CA LYS A 237 -13.66 4.22 13.45
C LYS A 237 -14.29 5.53 12.95
N PRO A 238 -14.53 6.52 13.83
CA PRO A 238 -15.02 7.84 13.46
C PRO A 238 -13.89 8.71 12.90
N LEU A 239 -13.32 8.32 11.75
CA LEU A 239 -12.18 9.01 11.14
C LEU A 239 -12.45 10.47 10.72
N HIS A 240 -13.71 10.93 10.81
CA HIS A 240 -14.12 12.32 10.57
C HIS A 240 -13.73 13.26 11.72
N ASP A 241 -13.44 12.71 12.89
CA ASP A 241 -13.03 13.51 14.05
C ASP A 241 -11.55 13.90 13.99
N ILE A 242 -10.78 13.32 13.05
CA ILE A 242 -9.36 13.64 12.86
C ILE A 242 -9.22 15.05 12.29
N LYS A 243 -8.72 15.98 13.10
CA LYS A 243 -8.51 17.39 12.70
C LYS A 243 -7.29 17.57 11.79
N VAL A 244 -6.26 16.76 11.98
CA VAL A 244 -5.09 16.75 11.08
C VAL A 244 -5.53 16.26 9.70
N PRO A 245 -5.21 16.97 8.61
CA PRO A 245 -5.48 16.51 7.26
C PRO A 245 -4.70 15.23 6.98
N VAL A 246 -5.39 14.17 6.58
CA VAL A 246 -4.71 12.94 6.17
C VAL A 246 -5.10 12.52 4.77
N LEU A 247 -4.20 11.80 4.13
CA LEU A 247 -4.31 11.35 2.77
C LEU A 247 -4.03 9.84 2.73
N CYS A 248 -5.02 9.03 2.39
CA CYS A 248 -4.89 7.57 2.34
C CYS A 248 -4.91 7.07 0.90
N LEU A 249 -3.77 6.66 0.36
CA LEU A 249 -3.68 6.11 -0.99
C LEU A 249 -3.73 4.60 -0.99
N ASN A 250 -4.60 3.98 -1.79
CA ASN A 250 -4.61 2.53 -1.99
C ASN A 250 -4.68 2.22 -3.49
N ALA A 251 -3.96 1.19 -3.93
CA ALA A 251 -4.14 0.62 -5.26
C ALA A 251 -5.39 -0.28 -5.25
N ALA A 252 -6.19 -0.25 -6.33
CA ALA A 252 -7.43 -1.01 -6.38
C ALA A 252 -7.20 -2.53 -6.44
N ASP A 253 -6.02 -2.94 -6.91
CA ASP A 253 -5.55 -4.31 -7.08
C ASP A 253 -4.58 -4.77 -5.97
N ASP A 254 -4.48 -4.02 -4.86
CA ASP A 254 -3.63 -4.37 -3.72
C ASP A 254 -4.14 -5.63 -2.99
N PRO A 255 -3.39 -6.75 -2.98
CA PRO A 255 -3.81 -7.98 -2.32
C PRO A 255 -3.86 -7.84 -0.78
N PHE A 256 -3.15 -6.86 -0.21
CA PHE A 256 -3.10 -6.58 1.23
C PHE A 256 -4.18 -5.60 1.70
N SER A 257 -4.80 -4.86 0.78
CA SER A 257 -5.88 -3.93 1.08
C SER A 257 -6.93 -3.99 -0.04
N PRO A 258 -7.77 -5.03 -0.05
CA PRO A 258 -8.72 -5.22 -1.13
C PRO A 258 -9.78 -4.10 -1.18
N LEU A 259 -10.20 -3.74 -2.39
CA LEU A 259 -11.14 -2.64 -2.62
C LEU A 259 -12.48 -2.79 -1.88
N HIS A 260 -12.96 -4.03 -1.70
CA HIS A 260 -14.22 -4.28 -0.98
C HIS A 260 -14.11 -4.07 0.54
N GLY A 261 -12.90 -4.10 1.10
CA GLY A 261 -12.64 -3.77 2.51
C GLY A 261 -12.62 -2.26 2.78
N VAL A 262 -12.64 -1.44 1.72
CA VAL A 262 -12.64 0.02 1.80
C VAL A 262 -14.07 0.54 1.90
N ARG A 263 -14.33 1.45 2.85
CA ARG A 263 -15.65 2.09 3.02
C ARG A 263 -15.91 3.13 1.92
N ILE A 264 -16.48 2.71 0.79
CA ILE A 264 -16.88 3.62 -0.30
C ILE A 264 -18.34 4.04 -0.08
N ASN A 265 -18.64 4.84 0.96
CA ASN A 265 -20.00 5.35 1.16
C ASN A 265 -20.16 6.74 0.54
N LYS A 266 -21.15 6.90 -0.36
CA LYS A 266 -21.39 8.12 -1.17
C LYS A 266 -21.77 9.38 -0.38
N SER A 267 -22.08 9.28 0.91
CA SER A 267 -22.58 10.40 1.72
C SER A 267 -21.55 10.97 2.70
N ASN A 268 -20.55 10.17 3.11
CA ASN A 268 -19.49 10.58 4.03
C ASN A 268 -18.14 10.26 3.39
N TYR A 269 -17.85 10.93 2.28
CA TYR A 269 -16.51 10.95 1.71
C TYR A 269 -15.58 11.57 2.75
N MET A 270 -14.85 10.73 3.50
CA MET A 270 -13.56 11.12 4.05
C MET A 270 -12.79 11.82 2.93
N GLU A 271 -12.26 13.01 3.19
CA GLU A 271 -11.55 13.90 2.25
C GLU A 271 -10.23 13.34 1.68
N ARG A 272 -10.13 12.02 1.51
CA ARG A 272 -8.85 11.31 1.49
C ARG A 272 -8.81 10.38 0.28
N LEU A 273 -8.63 11.04 -0.85
CA LEU A 273 -8.07 10.61 -2.12
C LEU A 273 -7.53 9.17 -2.22
N PHE A 274 -8.18 8.35 -3.03
CA PHE A 274 -7.61 7.11 -3.58
C PHE A 274 -6.88 7.43 -4.88
N VAL A 275 -5.57 7.21 -4.88
CA VAL A 275 -4.71 7.34 -6.06
C VAL A 275 -3.99 6.02 -6.23
N GLU A 276 -4.34 5.32 -7.31
CA GLU A 276 -3.33 4.57 -8.04
C GLU A 276 -2.25 5.59 -8.42
N PHE A 277 -1.02 5.39 -7.92
CA PHE A 277 0.22 6.14 -8.15
C PHE A 277 0.78 7.00 -7.01
N ALA A 278 1.69 6.40 -6.24
CA ALA A 278 2.68 7.11 -5.41
C ALA A 278 3.53 8.15 -6.20
N ARG A 279 3.66 7.99 -7.53
CA ARG A 279 4.46 8.87 -8.39
C ARG A 279 3.89 10.30 -8.50
N ALA A 280 2.56 10.45 -8.54
CA ALA A 280 1.91 11.77 -8.53
C ALA A 280 2.28 12.56 -7.28
N ILE A 281 2.40 11.87 -6.14
CA ILE A 281 2.74 12.51 -4.88
C ILE A 281 4.23 12.80 -4.76
N PHE A 282 5.12 11.91 -5.22
CA PHE A 282 6.53 12.26 -5.33
C PHE A 282 6.73 13.50 -6.22
N GLU A 283 5.88 13.69 -7.23
CA GLU A 283 5.87 14.89 -8.06
C GLU A 283 5.37 16.14 -7.29
N LEU A 284 4.31 16.02 -6.48
CA LEU A 284 3.85 17.10 -5.59
C LEU A 284 4.90 17.51 -4.56
N VAL A 285 5.52 16.51 -3.92
CA VAL A 285 6.64 16.68 -2.97
C VAL A 285 7.80 17.37 -3.68
N GLY A 286 8.19 16.88 -4.86
CA GLY A 286 9.29 17.45 -5.66
C GLY A 286 9.01 18.87 -6.14
N LYS A 287 7.74 19.23 -6.36
CA LYS A 287 7.31 20.59 -6.72
C LYS A 287 7.10 21.52 -5.51
N GLY A 288 7.29 21.04 -4.28
CA GLY A 288 7.12 21.83 -3.05
C GLY A 288 5.66 22.20 -2.73
N LYS A 289 4.69 21.53 -3.36
CA LYS A 289 3.25 21.84 -3.23
C LYS A 289 2.55 21.14 -2.06
N LEU A 290 3.32 20.60 -1.12
CA LEU A 290 2.76 19.77 -0.06
C LEU A 290 1.93 20.59 0.93
N GLN A 291 2.32 21.84 1.17
CA GLN A 291 1.60 22.76 2.03
C GLN A 291 0.27 23.20 1.38
N GLU A 292 0.29 23.61 0.10
CA GLU A 292 -0.91 23.89 -0.68
C GLU A 292 -1.87 22.68 -0.72
N MET A 293 -1.33 21.47 -0.88
CA MET A 293 -2.13 20.24 -0.87
C MET A 293 -2.88 20.06 0.45
N VAL A 294 -2.22 20.36 1.58
CA VAL A 294 -2.81 20.25 2.92
C VAL A 294 -3.87 21.32 3.14
N GLU A 295 -3.60 22.57 2.74
CA GLU A 295 -4.56 23.69 2.84
C GLU A 295 -5.82 23.43 2.03
N GLU A 296 -5.67 22.94 0.79
CA GLU A 296 -6.81 22.59 -0.06
C GLU A 296 -7.59 21.37 0.45
N ALA A 297 -6.91 20.43 1.11
CA ALA A 297 -7.54 19.27 1.74
C ALA A 297 -8.36 19.62 3.00
N GLN A 298 -8.12 20.77 3.63
CA GLN A 298 -8.86 21.27 4.80
C GLN A 298 -10.15 22.04 4.45
N SER A 299 -10.38 22.33 3.17
CA SER A 299 -11.29 23.38 2.69
C SER A 299 -12.52 22.88 1.95
#